data_AF-A0A7Z9L8W9-F1
#
_entry.id   AF-A0A7Z9L8W9-F1
#
_cell.length_a   1.000
_cell.length_b   1.000
_cell.length_c   1.000
_cell.angle_alpha   90.00
_cell.angle_beta   90.00
_cell.angle_gamma   90.00
#
_symmetry.space_group_name_H-M   'P 1'
#
loop_
_entity.id
_entity.type
_entity.pdbx_description
1 polymer ?
#
loop_
_entity_poly.entity_id
_entity_poly.type
_entity_poly.pdbx_seq_one_letter_code
_entity_poly.pdbx_strand_id
1 'polypeptide(L)'
;MTIRTKLVQISIVLLLISGACGAEAAERASKKLQVFILAGQSNMVGHANYITIPRLFADERTEVQGLAKLVFKPNMKVTRATVDKQIATKIERDAINNKLRKKEIEGADQIAAARKAMAALQADYDKQTQAIKSTFAISDSVYISSVADNSRKSGPLTVGYGGSGDKIGPELGFGMSLARKIDAPILIIKTSWGGKSLHYNFRPPSAGPYQLNEKEAASDKAADIKKNTGLNYRMMTAKVDEVLANLKDYHPAYDASAGYELAGFVWFQGFNDQFSDPFRDNYKQNMITFIKDIRQRYKVPAMPFVIGVLGTGMTAEKVAENKVSLGQRAAAEALRGDKVAAVESYQVYDLSAYEVYKKGWQNHFAEWCAVGSDRPYHYLGSGKFFVRFGDSLATAMAELMQN
;
A
#
# COMPACT_ATOMS: atom_id res chain seq x y z
N MET A 1 11.33 9.71 -57.20
CA MET A 1 12.21 8.77 -56.46
C MET A 1 12.40 9.28 -55.04
N THR A 2 11.34 9.44 -54.23
CA THR A 2 11.44 10.16 -52.93
C THR A 2 10.33 9.82 -51.94
N ILE A 3 9.86 8.57 -51.91
CA ILE A 3 8.88 8.10 -50.90
C ILE A 3 9.33 6.78 -50.24
N ARG A 4 10.12 5.94 -50.93
CA ARG A 4 10.60 4.65 -50.40
C ARG A 4 11.70 4.75 -49.32
N THR A 5 12.45 5.85 -49.27
CA THR A 5 13.58 5.99 -48.32
C THR A 5 13.15 6.39 -46.91
N LYS A 6 12.00 7.05 -46.74
CA LYS A 6 11.50 7.48 -45.41
C LYS A 6 10.82 6.35 -44.63
N LEU A 7 10.21 5.37 -45.30
CA LEU A 7 9.62 4.20 -44.60
C LEU A 7 10.68 3.29 -43.98
N VAL A 8 11.83 3.10 -44.66
CA VAL A 8 12.91 2.23 -44.18
C VAL A 8 13.60 2.81 -42.94
N GLN A 9 13.79 4.13 -42.86
CA GLN A 9 14.35 4.78 -41.66
C GLN A 9 13.43 4.71 -40.44
N ILE A 10 12.10 4.79 -40.61
CA ILE A 10 11.15 4.66 -39.50
C ILE A 10 11.11 3.23 -38.96
N SER A 11 11.17 2.21 -39.83
CA SER A 11 11.22 0.81 -39.42
C SER A 11 12.51 0.43 -38.68
N ILE A 12 13.66 1.00 -39.05
CA ILE A 12 14.94 0.74 -38.38
C ILE A 12 14.99 1.38 -36.99
N VAL A 13 14.44 2.60 -36.82
CA VAL A 13 14.36 3.26 -35.49
C VAL A 13 13.40 2.50 -34.56
N LEU A 14 12.27 1.99 -35.06
CA LEU A 14 11.35 1.17 -34.26
C LEU A 14 11.96 -0.19 -33.85
N LEU A 15 12.74 -0.85 -34.72
CA LEU A 15 13.44 -2.09 -34.39
C LEU A 15 14.55 -1.88 -33.35
N LEU A 16 15.32 -0.78 -33.45
CA LEU A 16 16.38 -0.44 -32.50
C LEU A 16 15.84 -0.11 -31.10
N ILE A 17 14.70 0.58 -31.01
CA ILE A 17 14.04 0.89 -29.72
C ILE A 17 13.44 -0.38 -29.09
N SER A 18 12.86 -1.29 -29.88
CA SER A 18 12.38 -2.59 -29.36
C SER A 18 13.52 -3.51 -28.91
N GLY A 19 14.67 -3.47 -29.59
CA GLY A 19 15.86 -4.24 -29.23
C GLY A 19 16.52 -3.77 -27.94
N ALA A 20 16.60 -2.46 -27.71
CA ALA A 20 17.15 -1.88 -26.48
C ALA A 20 16.31 -2.22 -25.24
N CYS A 21 14.98 -2.10 -25.35
CA CYS A 21 14.06 -2.43 -24.25
C CYS A 21 14.07 -3.94 -23.91
N GLY A 22 14.22 -4.80 -24.94
CA GLY A 22 14.38 -6.25 -24.76
C GLY A 22 15.71 -6.65 -24.11
N ALA A 23 16.80 -5.95 -24.46
CA ALA A 23 18.12 -6.19 -23.89
C ALA A 23 18.20 -5.78 -22.40
N GLU A 24 17.67 -4.61 -22.02
CA GLU A 24 17.63 -4.17 -20.62
C GLU A 24 16.75 -5.09 -19.75
N ALA A 25 15.60 -5.55 -20.28
CA ALA A 25 14.73 -6.49 -19.57
C ALA A 25 15.41 -7.86 -19.37
N ALA A 26 16.13 -8.34 -20.39
CA ALA A 26 16.90 -9.59 -20.30
C ALA A 26 18.10 -9.47 -19.35
N GLU A 27 18.78 -8.33 -19.34
CA GLU A 27 19.89 -8.05 -18.42
C GLU A 27 19.40 -8.02 -16.96
N ARG A 28 18.26 -7.37 -16.67
CA ARG A 28 17.64 -7.43 -15.34
C ARG A 28 17.24 -8.85 -14.95
N ALA A 29 16.69 -9.65 -15.88
CA ALA A 29 16.29 -11.02 -15.58
C ALA A 29 17.47 -11.94 -15.19
N SER A 30 18.70 -11.58 -15.58
CA SER A 30 19.92 -12.29 -15.15
C SER A 30 20.35 -11.98 -13.71
N LYS A 31 19.79 -10.93 -13.10
CA LYS A 31 20.14 -10.49 -11.74
C LYS A 31 19.32 -11.24 -10.69
N LYS A 32 19.93 -11.40 -9.52
CA LYS A 32 19.27 -11.99 -8.35
C LYS A 32 17.98 -11.23 -8.00
N LEU A 33 16.89 -11.96 -7.81
CA LEU A 33 15.60 -11.39 -7.43
C LEU A 33 15.66 -10.76 -6.04
N GLN A 34 15.29 -9.49 -5.94
CA GLN A 34 15.26 -8.74 -4.69
C GLN A 34 13.85 -8.82 -4.08
N VAL A 35 13.71 -9.54 -2.96
CA VAL A 35 12.43 -9.79 -2.30
C VAL A 35 12.28 -8.86 -1.08
N PHE A 36 11.19 -8.09 -1.04
CA PHE A 36 10.85 -7.19 0.07
C PHE A 36 9.57 -7.61 0.76
N ILE A 37 9.58 -7.62 2.09
CA ILE A 37 8.39 -7.93 2.89
C ILE A 37 7.76 -6.63 3.38
N LEU A 38 6.48 -6.43 3.09
CA LEU A 38 5.67 -5.31 3.60
C LEU A 38 4.65 -5.88 4.58
N ALA A 39 4.78 -5.57 5.87
CA ALA A 39 3.86 -6.08 6.89
C ALA A 39 3.30 -4.99 7.82
N GLY A 40 2.12 -5.26 8.37
CA GLY A 40 1.52 -4.39 9.36
C GLY A 40 0.02 -4.54 9.50
N GLN A 41 -0.64 -3.50 9.99
CA GLN A 41 -2.10 -3.49 10.18
C GLN A 41 -2.83 -2.73 9.07
N SER A 42 -4.05 -2.23 9.31
CA SER A 42 -4.87 -1.44 8.38
C SER A 42 -4.13 -0.34 7.61
N ASN A 43 -3.17 0.35 8.24
CA ASN A 43 -2.37 1.36 7.53
C ASN A 43 -1.46 0.75 6.45
N MET A 44 -0.94 -0.46 6.65
CA MET A 44 -0.27 -1.24 5.59
C MET A 44 -1.29 -1.83 4.61
N VAL A 45 -2.49 -2.24 5.06
CA VAL A 45 -3.56 -2.76 4.18
C VAL A 45 -3.83 -1.78 3.05
N GLY A 46 -3.90 -0.48 3.34
CA GLY A 46 -4.12 0.54 2.33
C GLY A 46 -5.60 0.73 2.04
N HIS A 47 -6.11 1.90 2.43
CA HIS A 47 -7.52 2.24 2.36
C HIS A 47 -7.84 3.35 1.35
N ALA A 48 -6.84 3.79 0.58
CA ALA A 48 -7.00 4.86 -0.39
C ALA A 48 -7.60 4.35 -1.69
N ASN A 49 -8.76 4.89 -2.08
CA ASN A 49 -9.31 4.62 -3.41
C ASN A 49 -8.38 5.22 -4.47
N TYR A 50 -8.16 4.47 -5.57
CA TYR A 50 -7.29 4.88 -6.68
C TYR A 50 -7.62 6.28 -7.23
N ILE A 51 -8.90 6.67 -7.15
CA ILE A 51 -9.41 7.94 -7.66
C ILE A 51 -8.88 9.18 -6.91
N THR A 52 -8.25 8.97 -5.74
CA THR A 52 -7.61 10.03 -4.95
C THR A 52 -6.15 10.27 -5.36
N ILE A 53 -5.52 9.35 -6.11
CA ILE A 53 -4.13 9.48 -6.59
C ILE A 53 -3.93 10.66 -7.56
N PRO A 54 -4.86 10.98 -8.50
CA PRO A 54 -4.76 12.15 -9.37
C PRO A 54 -4.54 13.48 -8.64
N ARG A 55 -4.81 13.55 -7.33
CA ARG A 55 -4.49 14.72 -6.50
C ARG A 55 -3.01 15.10 -6.55
N LEU A 56 -2.10 14.15 -6.83
CA LEU A 56 -0.68 14.43 -7.07
C LEU A 56 -0.47 15.49 -8.16
N PHE A 57 -1.26 15.48 -9.25
CA PHE A 57 -1.12 16.44 -10.35
C PHE A 57 -1.51 17.86 -9.98
N ALA A 58 -2.31 18.03 -8.93
CA ALA A 58 -2.85 19.31 -8.52
C ALA A 58 -2.20 19.84 -7.23
N ASP A 59 -1.16 19.18 -6.72
CA ASP A 59 -0.37 19.68 -5.59
C ASP A 59 0.55 20.81 -6.08
N GLU A 60 0.78 21.84 -5.29
CA GLU A 60 1.60 23.00 -5.68
C GLU A 60 3.11 22.68 -5.72
N ARG A 61 3.50 21.63 -5.00
CA ARG A 61 4.89 21.18 -4.87
C ARG A 61 5.33 20.34 -6.05
N THR A 62 6.34 20.80 -6.78
CA THR A 62 6.85 20.14 -7.99
C THR A 62 7.38 18.73 -7.73
N GLU A 63 7.97 18.47 -6.56
CA GLU A 63 8.44 17.16 -6.16
C GLU A 63 7.29 16.17 -5.95
N VAL A 64 6.16 16.64 -5.42
CA VAL A 64 4.94 15.82 -5.25
C VAL A 64 4.29 15.54 -6.60
N GLN A 65 4.21 16.54 -7.48
CA GLN A 65 3.77 16.33 -8.86
C GLN A 65 4.66 15.33 -9.59
N GLY A 66 5.97 15.36 -9.33
CA GLY A 66 6.97 14.43 -9.88
C GLY A 66 6.65 12.97 -9.58
N LEU A 67 6.10 12.67 -8.41
CA LEU A 67 5.68 11.32 -8.02
C LEU A 67 4.54 10.76 -8.88
N ALA A 68 3.75 11.61 -9.55
CA ALA A 68 2.76 11.13 -10.51
C ALA A 68 3.43 10.32 -11.64
N LYS A 69 4.67 10.65 -12.00
CA LYS A 69 5.45 9.88 -13.00
C LYS A 69 5.79 8.47 -12.53
N LEU A 70 5.71 8.17 -11.24
CA LEU A 70 5.91 6.81 -10.72
C LEU A 70 4.69 5.93 -10.97
N VAL A 71 3.49 6.51 -10.88
CA VAL A 71 2.25 5.73 -10.78
C VAL A 71 1.37 5.83 -12.03
N PHE A 72 1.57 6.83 -12.89
CA PHE A 72 0.89 6.97 -14.18
C PHE A 72 1.83 6.61 -15.34
N LYS A 73 1.25 6.09 -16.42
CA LYS A 73 1.97 5.87 -17.68
C LYS A 73 2.55 7.20 -18.22
N PRO A 74 3.66 7.15 -18.98
CA PRO A 74 4.24 8.34 -19.58
C PRO A 74 3.20 9.16 -20.35
N ASN A 75 3.24 10.48 -20.17
CA ASN A 75 2.34 11.46 -20.80
C ASN A 75 0.84 11.32 -20.48
N MET A 76 0.44 10.38 -19.62
CA MET A 76 -0.94 10.26 -19.17
C MET A 76 -1.19 11.19 -17.97
N LYS A 77 -2.34 11.87 -17.99
CA LYS A 77 -2.82 12.69 -16.87
C LYS A 77 -4.30 12.41 -16.65
N VAL A 78 -4.71 12.42 -15.38
CA VAL A 78 -6.12 12.36 -14.99
C VAL A 78 -6.48 13.71 -14.39
N THR A 79 -7.43 14.40 -15.03
CA THR A 79 -7.82 15.74 -14.59
C THR A 79 -8.85 15.68 -13.47
N ARG A 80 -8.98 16.78 -12.72
CA ARG A 80 -10.03 16.93 -11.73
C ARG A 80 -11.43 16.76 -12.33
N ALA A 81 -11.67 17.32 -13.52
CA ALA A 81 -12.93 17.17 -14.24
C ALA A 81 -13.25 15.70 -14.59
N THR A 82 -12.24 14.90 -14.96
CA THR A 82 -12.41 13.46 -15.21
C THR A 82 -12.84 12.73 -13.93
N VAL A 83 -12.21 13.05 -12.80
CA VAL A 83 -12.54 12.49 -11.49
C VAL A 83 -13.96 12.90 -11.05
N ASP A 84 -14.28 14.19 -11.12
CA ASP A 84 -15.57 14.72 -10.71
C ASP A 84 -16.72 14.15 -11.54
N LYS A 85 -16.51 13.97 -12.85
CA LYS A 85 -17.49 13.31 -13.73
C LYS A 85 -17.82 11.90 -13.24
N GLN A 86 -16.80 11.11 -12.90
CA GLN A 86 -17.01 9.75 -12.39
C GLN A 86 -17.72 9.73 -11.04
N ILE A 87 -17.33 10.62 -10.13
CA ILE A 87 -17.96 10.77 -8.83
C ILE A 87 -19.43 11.16 -8.98
N ALA A 88 -19.75 12.10 -9.89
CA ALA A 88 -21.12 12.51 -10.17
C ALA A 88 -21.98 11.33 -10.69
N THR A 89 -21.48 10.57 -11.68
CA THR A 89 -22.16 9.36 -12.18
C THR A 89 -22.43 8.35 -11.05
N LYS A 90 -21.47 8.15 -10.15
CA LYS A 90 -21.63 7.28 -8.97
C LYS A 90 -22.71 7.79 -8.02
N ILE A 91 -22.70 9.09 -7.70
CA ILE A 91 -23.66 9.71 -6.78
C ILE A 91 -25.08 9.59 -7.34
N GLU A 92 -25.27 9.84 -8.63
CA GLU A 92 -26.56 9.73 -9.30
C GLU A 92 -27.09 8.28 -9.24
N ARG A 93 -26.24 7.30 -9.57
CA ARG A 93 -26.59 5.87 -9.47
C ARG A 93 -27.00 5.48 -8.06
N ASP A 94 -26.22 5.90 -7.07
CA ASP A 94 -26.46 5.56 -5.67
C ASP A 94 -27.72 6.24 -5.12
N ALA A 95 -28.05 7.45 -5.60
CA ALA A 95 -29.30 8.11 -5.26
C ALA A 95 -30.52 7.30 -5.73
N ILE A 96 -30.50 6.75 -6.96
CA ILE A 96 -31.58 5.87 -7.45
C ILE A 96 -31.68 4.61 -6.59
N ASN A 97 -30.54 3.95 -6.32
CA ASN A 97 -30.52 2.73 -5.50
C ASN A 97 -31.06 3.00 -4.08
N ASN A 98 -30.72 4.15 -3.48
CA ASN A 98 -31.22 4.53 -2.16
C ASN A 98 -32.73 4.76 -2.16
N LYS A 99 -33.27 5.46 -3.17
CA LYS A 99 -34.73 5.64 -3.33
C LYS A 99 -35.46 4.29 -3.45
N LEU A 100 -34.92 3.37 -4.25
CA LEU A 100 -35.46 2.00 -4.37
C LEU A 100 -35.44 1.26 -3.02
N ARG A 101 -34.32 1.31 -2.28
CA ARG A 101 -34.20 0.66 -0.97
C ARG A 101 -35.14 1.22 0.08
N LYS A 102 -35.39 2.54 0.04
CA LYS A 102 -36.31 3.24 0.93
C LYS A 102 -37.78 3.13 0.50
N LYS A 103 -38.06 2.46 -0.62
CA LYS A 103 -39.41 2.35 -1.22
C LYS A 103 -40.01 3.71 -1.59
N GLU A 104 -39.18 4.68 -1.98
CA GLU A 104 -39.63 5.98 -2.48
C GLU A 104 -40.00 5.93 -3.98
N ILE A 105 -39.65 4.85 -4.67
CA ILE A 105 -40.06 4.53 -6.04
C ILE A 105 -40.91 3.27 -5.98
N GLU A 106 -42.19 3.38 -6.33
CA GLU A 106 -43.19 2.32 -6.18
C GLU A 106 -43.89 2.01 -7.50
N GLY A 107 -44.50 0.84 -7.61
CA GLY A 107 -45.12 0.38 -8.86
C GLY A 107 -44.13 -0.29 -9.81
N ALA A 108 -44.59 -1.37 -10.46
CA ALA A 108 -43.74 -2.26 -11.23
C ALA A 108 -42.98 -1.52 -12.36
N ASP A 109 -43.67 -0.64 -13.10
CA ASP A 109 -43.08 0.08 -14.22
C ASP A 109 -42.04 1.13 -13.79
N GLN A 110 -42.30 1.86 -12.71
CA GLN A 110 -41.36 2.84 -12.18
C GLN A 110 -40.10 2.16 -11.62
N ILE A 111 -40.28 1.03 -10.91
CA ILE A 111 -39.17 0.21 -10.43
C ILE A 111 -38.34 -0.33 -11.61
N ALA A 112 -39.00 -0.81 -12.67
CA ALA A 112 -38.31 -1.29 -13.87
C ALA A 112 -37.51 -0.18 -14.56
N ALA A 113 -38.09 1.00 -14.73
CA ALA A 113 -37.41 2.16 -15.31
C ALA A 113 -36.22 2.61 -14.45
N ALA A 114 -36.38 2.69 -13.13
CA ALA A 114 -35.31 3.04 -12.19
C ALA A 114 -34.14 2.05 -12.23
N ARG A 115 -34.44 0.74 -12.29
CA ARG A 115 -33.42 -0.31 -12.46
C ARG A 115 -32.68 -0.18 -13.79
N LYS A 116 -33.40 0.13 -14.88
CA LYS A 116 -32.78 0.37 -16.20
C LYS A 116 -31.85 1.58 -16.18
N ALA A 117 -32.28 2.70 -15.59
CA ALA A 117 -31.44 3.89 -15.44
C ALA A 117 -30.20 3.63 -14.58
N MET A 118 -30.37 2.93 -13.44
CA MET A 118 -29.26 2.53 -12.58
C MET A 118 -28.24 1.64 -13.32
N ALA A 119 -28.71 0.70 -14.15
CA ALA A 119 -27.83 -0.15 -14.95
C ALA A 119 -27.05 0.65 -16.01
N ALA A 120 -27.68 1.65 -16.64
CA ALA A 120 -26.99 2.54 -17.58
C ALA A 120 -25.90 3.37 -16.88
N LEU A 121 -26.21 3.97 -15.73
CA LEU A 121 -25.23 4.71 -14.92
C LEU A 121 -24.10 3.82 -14.41
N GLN A 122 -24.40 2.56 -14.07
CA GLN A 122 -23.39 1.58 -13.70
C GLN A 122 -22.43 1.30 -14.87
N ALA A 123 -22.95 1.07 -16.08
CA ALA A 123 -22.13 0.84 -17.27
C ALA A 123 -21.24 2.06 -17.58
N ASP A 124 -21.77 3.28 -17.45
CA ASP A 124 -20.99 4.51 -17.62
C ASP A 124 -19.91 4.67 -16.56
N TYR A 125 -20.23 4.40 -15.29
CA TYR A 125 -19.27 4.41 -14.18
C TYR A 125 -18.14 3.38 -14.41
N ASP A 126 -18.48 2.19 -14.91
CA ASP A 126 -17.50 1.14 -15.21
C ASP A 126 -16.59 1.55 -16.38
N LYS A 127 -17.16 2.13 -17.45
CA LYS A 127 -16.38 2.68 -18.56
C LYS A 127 -15.41 3.77 -18.10
N GLN A 128 -15.88 4.70 -17.27
CA GLN A 128 -15.05 5.76 -16.69
C GLN A 128 -13.97 5.18 -15.76
N THR A 129 -14.31 4.18 -14.95
CA THR A 129 -13.37 3.43 -14.10
C THR A 129 -12.26 2.80 -14.92
N GLN A 130 -12.60 2.10 -16.00
CA GLN A 130 -11.60 1.50 -16.87
C GLN A 130 -10.73 2.55 -17.57
N ALA A 131 -11.34 3.65 -18.04
CA ALA A 131 -10.59 4.75 -18.64
C ALA A 131 -9.56 5.33 -17.67
N ILE A 132 -9.94 5.61 -16.42
CA ILE A 132 -9.02 6.11 -15.39
C ILE A 132 -7.98 5.05 -15.02
N LYS A 133 -8.40 3.80 -14.76
CA LYS A 133 -7.47 2.73 -14.37
C LYS A 133 -6.43 2.44 -15.45
N SER A 134 -6.80 2.54 -16.72
CA SER A 134 -5.89 2.33 -17.85
C SER A 134 -4.74 3.34 -17.93
N THR A 135 -4.85 4.48 -17.22
CA THR A 135 -3.80 5.50 -17.15
C THR A 135 -2.69 5.17 -16.16
N PHE A 136 -2.93 4.29 -15.18
CA PHE A 136 -1.91 3.89 -14.22
C PHE A 136 -0.85 3.02 -14.89
N ALA A 137 0.39 3.20 -14.44
CA ALA A 137 1.49 2.34 -14.83
C ALA A 137 1.27 0.92 -14.31
N ILE A 138 1.75 -0.05 -15.09
CA ILE A 138 1.86 -1.45 -14.70
C ILE A 138 3.34 -1.73 -14.76
N SER A 139 3.93 -2.15 -13.64
CA SER A 139 5.36 -2.42 -13.58
C SER A 139 5.72 -3.66 -14.40
N ASP A 140 6.84 -3.59 -15.09
CA ASP A 140 7.48 -4.70 -15.81
C ASP A 140 8.50 -5.47 -14.94
N SER A 141 8.95 -4.85 -13.86
CA SER A 141 10.09 -5.27 -13.04
C SER A 141 9.75 -5.44 -11.56
N VAL A 142 8.55 -5.00 -11.14
CA VAL A 142 8.06 -5.16 -9.78
C VAL A 142 6.78 -5.98 -9.79
N TYR A 143 6.84 -7.14 -9.15
CA TYR A 143 5.68 -7.98 -8.89
C TYR A 143 5.35 -7.98 -7.40
N ILE A 144 4.11 -8.29 -7.07
CA ILE A 144 3.63 -8.34 -5.71
C ILE A 144 2.77 -9.57 -5.48
N SER A 145 2.90 -10.18 -4.30
CA SER A 145 1.97 -11.14 -3.71
C SER A 145 1.36 -10.49 -2.47
N SER A 146 0.07 -10.14 -2.52
CA SER A 146 -0.59 -9.31 -1.50
C SER A 146 -1.69 -10.04 -0.76
N VAL A 147 -1.61 -9.95 0.56
CA VAL A 147 -2.63 -10.26 1.56
C VAL A 147 -2.96 -8.96 2.28
N ALA A 148 -4.15 -8.41 2.00
CA ALA A 148 -4.64 -7.16 2.58
C ALA A 148 -6.08 -7.36 3.07
N ASP A 149 -6.26 -7.63 4.36
CA ASP A 149 -7.52 -8.10 4.95
C ASP A 149 -8.05 -9.36 4.28
N ASN A 150 -9.13 -9.25 3.50
CA ASN A 150 -9.75 -10.33 2.72
C ASN A 150 -9.35 -10.28 1.24
N SER A 151 -8.65 -9.22 0.81
CA SER A 151 -8.10 -9.11 -0.54
C SER A 151 -6.86 -9.99 -0.67
N ARG A 152 -6.87 -10.90 -1.65
CA ARG A 152 -5.75 -11.77 -2.02
C ARG A 152 -5.50 -11.62 -3.50
N LYS A 153 -4.33 -11.12 -3.88
CA LYS A 153 -3.99 -10.88 -5.29
C LYS A 153 -2.49 -10.91 -5.49
N SER A 154 -2.07 -11.44 -6.64
CA SER A 154 -0.68 -11.40 -7.09
C SER A 154 -0.59 -10.93 -8.54
N GLY A 155 0.55 -10.38 -8.94
CA GLY A 155 0.80 -9.94 -10.31
C GLY A 155 1.75 -8.75 -10.40
N PRO A 156 1.87 -8.11 -11.57
CA PRO A 156 2.68 -6.91 -11.73
C PRO A 156 2.11 -5.79 -10.85
N LEU A 157 3.00 -4.99 -10.26
CA LEU A 157 2.62 -3.90 -9.37
C LEU A 157 1.87 -2.82 -10.17
N THR A 158 0.69 -2.47 -9.66
CA THR A 158 -0.17 -1.39 -10.14
C THR A 158 -1.19 -1.08 -9.03
N VAL A 159 -2.23 -0.29 -9.30
CA VAL A 159 -3.30 -0.04 -8.32
C VAL A 159 -4.10 -1.34 -7.99
N GLY A 160 -4.75 -1.38 -6.82
CA GLY A 160 -5.67 -2.46 -6.46
C GLY A 160 -5.06 -3.62 -5.65
N TYR A 161 -3.92 -3.38 -4.98
CA TYR A 161 -3.34 -4.30 -3.98
C TYR A 161 -3.56 -3.84 -2.53
N GLY A 162 -4.47 -2.86 -2.34
CA GLY A 162 -4.96 -2.44 -1.03
C GLY A 162 -6.04 -3.37 -0.47
N GLY A 163 -6.85 -2.88 0.47
CA GLY A 163 -7.95 -3.63 1.08
C GLY A 163 -9.07 -4.07 0.12
N SER A 164 -9.05 -3.60 -1.13
CA SER A 164 -9.90 -4.08 -2.23
C SER A 164 -9.23 -3.77 -3.58
N GLY A 165 -9.79 -4.27 -4.69
CA GLY A 165 -9.30 -4.01 -6.05
C GLY A 165 -9.37 -2.56 -6.53
N ASP A 166 -9.95 -1.67 -5.73
CA ASP A 166 -9.98 -0.22 -5.96
C ASP A 166 -9.04 0.55 -5.02
N LYS A 167 -8.38 -0.14 -4.10
CA LYS A 167 -7.59 0.48 -3.05
C LYS A 167 -6.10 0.29 -3.26
N ILE A 168 -5.34 1.24 -2.71
CA ILE A 168 -3.88 1.19 -2.62
C ILE A 168 -3.46 1.50 -1.19
N GLY A 169 -2.31 0.96 -0.82
CA GLY A 169 -1.55 1.35 0.36
C GLY A 169 -0.16 1.85 -0.02
N PRO A 170 0.81 1.80 0.91
CA PRO A 170 2.17 2.26 0.63
C PRO A 170 2.90 1.39 -0.39
N GLU A 171 2.41 0.18 -0.72
CA GLU A 171 3.05 -0.74 -1.65
C GLU A 171 3.26 -0.15 -3.04
N LEU A 172 2.32 0.68 -3.50
CA LEU A 172 2.39 1.26 -4.85
C LEU A 172 3.53 2.28 -4.93
N GLY A 173 3.57 3.23 -3.99
CA GLY A 173 4.66 4.22 -3.93
C GLY A 173 6.01 3.57 -3.66
N PHE A 174 6.04 2.59 -2.76
CA PHE A 174 7.26 1.87 -2.39
C PHE A 174 7.87 1.14 -3.58
N GLY A 175 7.12 0.24 -4.21
CA GLY A 175 7.67 -0.57 -5.29
C GLY A 175 8.04 0.23 -6.53
N MET A 176 7.19 1.19 -6.94
CA MET A 176 7.47 2.01 -8.13
C MET A 176 8.66 2.95 -7.92
N SER A 177 8.87 3.45 -6.69
CA SER A 177 10.05 4.26 -6.35
C SER A 177 11.31 3.38 -6.29
N LEU A 178 11.23 2.22 -5.67
CA LEU A 178 12.37 1.31 -5.53
C LEU A 178 12.88 0.82 -6.89
N ALA A 179 11.98 0.55 -7.85
CA ALA A 179 12.34 0.19 -9.22
C ALA A 179 13.21 1.24 -9.97
N ARG A 180 13.23 2.49 -9.48
CA ARG A 180 14.12 3.54 -10.00
C ARG A 180 15.43 3.66 -9.25
N LYS A 181 15.53 3.05 -8.07
CA LYS A 181 16.67 3.16 -7.15
C LYS A 181 17.56 1.92 -7.19
N ILE A 182 17.01 0.77 -7.57
CA ILE A 182 17.77 -0.47 -7.71
C ILE A 182 17.57 -1.06 -9.11
N ASP A 183 18.65 -1.63 -9.64
CA ASP A 183 18.65 -2.24 -10.95
C ASP A 183 18.63 -3.78 -10.83
N ALA A 184 17.46 -4.31 -10.45
CA ALA A 184 17.21 -5.73 -10.24
C ALA A 184 15.69 -6.02 -10.36
N PRO A 185 15.27 -7.27 -10.65
CA PRO A 185 13.87 -7.65 -10.54
C PRO A 185 13.44 -7.63 -9.07
N ILE A 186 12.20 -7.21 -8.81
CA ILE A 186 11.69 -6.95 -7.46
C ILE A 186 10.42 -7.74 -7.21
N LEU A 187 10.38 -8.48 -6.10
CA LEU A 187 9.16 -9.10 -5.60
C LEU A 187 8.78 -8.52 -4.23
N ILE A 188 7.56 -8.00 -4.11
CA ILE A 188 6.99 -7.57 -2.85
C ILE A 188 6.09 -8.68 -2.30
N ILE A 189 6.29 -9.06 -1.04
CA ILE A 189 5.38 -9.93 -0.29
C ILE A 189 4.69 -9.05 0.75
N LYS A 190 3.41 -8.73 0.50
CA LYS A 190 2.62 -7.87 1.40
C LYS A 190 1.69 -8.73 2.27
N THR A 191 1.77 -8.56 3.59
CA THR A 191 0.91 -9.27 4.56
C THR A 191 0.38 -8.29 5.61
N SER A 192 -0.92 -7.99 5.53
CA SER A 192 -1.51 -6.92 6.33
C SER A 192 -2.96 -7.17 6.69
N TRP A 193 -3.34 -6.80 7.92
CA TRP A 193 -4.70 -7.01 8.44
C TRP A 193 -5.12 -5.89 9.40
N GLY A 194 -6.34 -5.40 9.25
CA GLY A 194 -6.95 -4.40 10.10
C GLY A 194 -7.07 -4.84 11.56
N GLY A 195 -6.88 -3.87 12.45
CA GLY A 195 -7.10 -4.04 13.89
C GLY A 195 -6.15 -5.03 14.57
N LYS A 196 -4.86 -5.02 14.21
CA LYS A 196 -3.85 -5.95 14.76
C LYS A 196 -2.77 -5.22 15.52
N SER A 197 -2.41 -5.72 16.70
CA SER A 197 -1.33 -5.16 17.53
C SER A 197 -0.02 -5.91 17.37
N LEU A 198 1.10 -5.23 17.63
CA LEU A 198 2.40 -5.87 17.80
C LEU A 198 2.44 -6.68 19.10
N HIS A 199 1.82 -6.16 20.16
CA HIS A 199 1.85 -6.80 21.47
C HIS A 199 1.19 -8.19 21.52
N TYR A 200 0.13 -8.42 20.72
CA TYR A 200 -0.66 -9.66 20.75
C TYR A 200 -0.69 -10.39 19.40
N ASN A 201 -1.13 -9.75 18.32
CA ASN A 201 -1.37 -10.44 17.04
C ASN A 201 -0.08 -10.78 16.30
N PHE A 202 0.84 -9.83 16.25
CA PHE A 202 2.18 -9.99 15.67
C PHE A 202 3.24 -10.25 16.73
N ARG A 203 2.82 -10.69 17.92
CA ARG A 203 3.74 -10.95 19.04
C ARG A 203 4.85 -11.91 18.58
N PRO A 204 6.12 -11.49 18.62
CA PRO A 204 7.21 -12.34 18.20
C PRO A 204 7.42 -13.47 19.23
N PRO A 205 7.74 -14.70 18.79
CA PRO A 205 7.92 -15.85 19.69
C PRO A 205 8.88 -15.58 20.86
N SER A 206 9.98 -14.90 20.61
CA SER A 206 11.00 -14.63 21.63
C SER A 206 10.61 -13.53 22.63
N ALA A 207 9.44 -12.89 22.48
CA ALA A 207 8.90 -11.98 23.50
C ALA A 207 8.25 -12.73 24.68
N GLY A 208 8.25 -14.07 24.65
CA GLY A 208 7.64 -14.90 25.68
C GLY A 208 6.11 -14.92 25.61
N PRO A 209 5.44 -15.64 26.52
CA PRO A 209 4.00 -15.82 26.49
C PRO A 209 3.26 -14.49 26.69
N TYR A 210 2.10 -14.35 26.04
CA TYR A 210 1.18 -13.26 26.30
C TYR A 210 0.51 -13.45 27.66
N GLN A 211 0.51 -12.40 28.47
CA GLN A 211 -0.15 -12.38 29.77
C GLN A 211 -1.57 -11.85 29.61
N LEU A 212 -2.56 -12.65 29.97
CA LEU A 212 -3.96 -12.23 29.95
C LEU A 212 -4.17 -11.17 31.03
N ASN A 213 -4.92 -10.12 30.70
CA ASN A 213 -5.47 -9.25 31.74
C ASN A 213 -6.64 -9.93 32.47
N GLU A 214 -7.09 -9.34 33.59
CA GLU A 214 -8.16 -9.90 34.42
C GLU A 214 -9.43 -10.24 33.62
N LYS A 215 -9.84 -9.34 32.71
CA LYS A 215 -11.03 -9.53 31.87
C LYS A 215 -10.85 -10.68 30.87
N GLU A 216 -9.68 -10.80 30.26
CA GLU A 216 -9.38 -11.89 29.33
C GLU A 216 -9.30 -13.23 30.06
N ALA A 217 -8.68 -13.25 31.24
CA ALA A 217 -8.54 -14.44 32.09
C ALA A 217 -9.90 -14.94 32.62
N ALA A 218 -10.81 -14.02 32.94
CA ALA A 218 -12.17 -14.33 33.36
C ALA A 218 -13.12 -14.68 32.20
N SER A 219 -12.67 -14.56 30.94
CA SER A 219 -13.51 -14.86 29.78
C SER A 219 -13.54 -16.35 29.44
N ASP A 220 -14.67 -16.82 28.89
CA ASP A 220 -14.83 -18.14 28.27
C ASP A 220 -13.85 -18.38 27.10
N LYS A 221 -13.25 -17.31 26.57
CA LYS A 221 -12.29 -17.33 25.46
C LYS A 221 -10.83 -17.30 25.92
N ALA A 222 -10.53 -17.40 27.22
CA ALA A 222 -9.16 -17.32 27.72
C ALA A 222 -8.19 -18.29 27.01
N ALA A 223 -8.62 -19.53 26.77
CA ALA A 223 -7.83 -20.54 26.05
C ALA A 223 -7.59 -20.15 24.58
N ASP A 224 -8.63 -19.65 23.90
CA ASP A 224 -8.52 -19.18 22.52
C ASP A 224 -7.64 -17.94 22.38
N ILE A 225 -7.67 -17.01 23.34
CA ILE A 225 -6.79 -15.84 23.36
C ILE A 225 -5.33 -16.29 23.47
N LYS A 226 -5.02 -17.22 24.38
CA LYS A 226 -3.66 -17.78 24.48
C LYS A 226 -3.24 -18.48 23.18
N LYS A 227 -4.11 -19.31 22.59
CA LYS A 227 -3.84 -20.02 21.32
C LYS A 227 -3.59 -19.07 20.15
N ASN A 228 -4.34 -17.96 20.09
CA ASN A 228 -4.27 -17.00 18.99
C ASN A 228 -3.20 -15.91 19.17
N THR A 229 -2.47 -15.92 20.29
CA THR A 229 -1.27 -15.09 20.46
C THR A 229 -0.28 -15.35 19.34
N GLY A 230 0.21 -14.29 18.69
CA GLY A 230 1.14 -14.39 17.56
C GLY A 230 0.54 -14.99 16.27
N LEU A 231 -0.78 -15.13 16.16
CA LEU A 231 -1.41 -15.73 14.98
C LEU A 231 -1.05 -15.00 13.68
N ASN A 232 -1.06 -13.67 13.68
CA ASN A 232 -0.72 -12.89 12.48
C ASN A 232 0.78 -12.92 12.17
N TYR A 233 1.66 -13.08 13.18
CA TYR A 233 3.07 -13.39 12.95
C TYR A 233 3.22 -14.73 12.20
N ARG A 234 2.51 -15.78 12.63
CA ARG A 234 2.51 -17.09 11.96
C ARG A 234 1.92 -17.03 10.55
N MET A 235 0.80 -16.33 10.37
CA MET A 235 0.18 -16.17 9.04
C MET A 235 1.08 -15.40 8.07
N MET A 236 1.73 -14.33 8.55
CA MET A 236 2.70 -13.56 7.75
C MET A 236 3.87 -14.45 7.33
N THR A 237 4.51 -15.12 8.27
CA THR A 237 5.68 -15.97 7.98
C THR A 237 5.33 -17.14 7.08
N ALA A 238 4.18 -17.80 7.29
CA ALA A 238 3.69 -18.84 6.39
C ALA A 238 3.48 -18.34 4.96
N LYS A 239 2.93 -17.12 4.77
CA LYS A 239 2.79 -16.56 3.43
C LYS A 239 4.13 -16.22 2.77
N VAL A 240 5.07 -15.69 3.56
CA VAL A 240 6.42 -15.43 3.06
C VAL A 240 7.08 -16.74 2.61
N ASP A 241 7.06 -17.77 3.45
CA ASP A 241 7.62 -19.09 3.11
C ASP A 241 6.97 -19.69 1.86
N GLU A 242 5.63 -19.60 1.74
CA GLU A 242 4.88 -20.06 0.57
C GLU A 242 5.36 -19.38 -0.71
N VAL A 243 5.55 -18.06 -0.69
CA VAL A 243 6.01 -17.31 -1.87
C VAL A 243 7.47 -17.62 -2.20
N LEU A 244 8.33 -17.68 -1.19
CA LEU A 244 9.76 -18.00 -1.37
C LEU A 244 9.97 -19.42 -1.92
N ALA A 245 9.08 -20.37 -1.60
CA ALA A 245 9.11 -21.72 -2.15
C ALA A 245 8.69 -21.78 -3.63
N ASN A 246 7.99 -20.75 -4.15
CA ASN A 246 7.34 -20.79 -5.47
C ASN A 246 7.65 -19.53 -6.31
N LEU A 247 8.86 -18.96 -6.18
CA LEU A 247 9.20 -17.64 -6.77
C LEU A 247 8.93 -17.51 -8.27
N LYS A 248 9.04 -18.60 -9.04
CA LYS A 248 8.77 -18.58 -10.48
C LYS A 248 7.31 -18.26 -10.82
N ASP A 249 6.39 -18.62 -9.93
CA ASP A 249 4.96 -18.32 -10.08
C ASP A 249 4.63 -16.85 -9.75
N TYR A 250 5.51 -16.20 -8.99
CA TYR A 250 5.30 -14.84 -8.49
C TYR A 250 6.10 -13.76 -9.23
N HIS A 251 7.17 -14.12 -9.93
CA HIS A 251 7.95 -13.18 -10.73
C HIS A 251 8.48 -13.82 -12.02
N PRO A 252 8.09 -13.34 -13.22
CA PRO A 252 8.48 -13.98 -14.49
C PRO A 252 10.00 -13.95 -14.72
N ALA A 253 10.64 -12.85 -14.33
CA ALA A 253 12.10 -12.69 -14.42
C ALA A 253 12.89 -13.44 -13.32
N TYR A 254 12.26 -14.25 -12.46
CA TYR A 254 13.01 -15.08 -11.52
C TYR A 254 13.81 -16.14 -12.28
N ASP A 255 15.12 -16.12 -12.10
CA ASP A 255 16.06 -17.13 -12.56
C ASP A 255 16.59 -17.92 -11.35
N ALA A 256 16.35 -19.22 -11.35
CA ALA A 256 16.79 -20.11 -10.27
C ALA A 256 18.32 -20.20 -10.15
N SER A 257 19.06 -19.95 -11.24
CA SER A 257 20.52 -19.94 -11.23
C SER A 257 21.09 -18.68 -10.56
N ALA A 258 20.44 -17.52 -10.75
CA ALA A 258 20.78 -16.26 -10.08
C ALA A 258 20.28 -16.24 -8.61
N GLY A 259 19.19 -16.96 -8.33
CA GLY A 259 18.58 -17.08 -7.02
C GLY A 259 17.84 -15.81 -6.59
N TYR A 260 17.62 -15.67 -5.28
CA TYR A 260 16.96 -14.51 -4.67
C TYR A 260 17.67 -14.04 -3.40
N GLU A 261 17.31 -12.84 -2.96
CA GLU A 261 17.69 -12.26 -1.68
C GLU A 261 16.46 -11.68 -0.98
N LEU A 262 16.35 -11.90 0.33
CA LEU A 262 15.43 -11.13 1.17
C LEU A 262 16.08 -9.77 1.48
N ALA A 263 15.81 -8.81 0.60
CA ALA A 263 16.49 -7.54 0.49
C ALA A 263 16.06 -6.51 1.55
N GLY A 264 14.89 -6.68 2.15
CA GLY A 264 14.45 -5.80 3.21
C GLY A 264 13.04 -6.04 3.71
N PHE A 265 12.72 -5.39 4.83
CA PHE A 265 11.42 -5.46 5.48
C PHE A 265 10.90 -4.06 5.80
N VAL A 266 9.64 -3.81 5.50
CA VAL A 266 8.92 -2.58 5.83
C VAL A 266 7.79 -2.91 6.80
N TRP A 267 7.81 -2.25 7.96
CA TRP A 267 6.79 -2.39 8.99
C TRP A 267 5.94 -1.13 9.09
N PHE A 268 4.62 -1.24 8.90
CA PHE A 268 3.70 -0.12 9.14
C PHE A 268 2.48 -0.52 9.98
N GLN A 269 2.63 -0.34 11.28
CA GLN A 269 1.66 -0.70 12.31
C GLN A 269 1.85 0.23 13.52
N GLY A 270 0.89 0.28 14.44
CA GLY A 270 1.10 0.90 15.76
C GLY A 270 -0.18 1.42 16.39
N PHE A 271 -1.16 1.79 15.57
CA PHE A 271 -2.41 2.42 16.02
C PHE A 271 -3.14 1.61 17.09
N ASN A 272 -3.20 0.28 16.97
CA ASN A 272 -3.91 -0.53 17.96
C ASN A 272 -3.15 -0.71 19.28
N ASP A 273 -1.82 -0.60 19.28
CA ASP A 273 -1.04 -0.70 20.52
C ASP A 273 -1.19 0.55 21.39
N GLN A 274 -1.62 1.69 20.83
CA GLN A 274 -1.67 2.96 21.58
C GLN A 274 -2.79 3.02 22.63
N PHE A 275 -3.82 2.17 22.51
CA PHE A 275 -5.02 2.25 23.35
C PHE A 275 -4.93 1.44 24.65
N SER A 276 -3.81 0.78 24.93
CA SER A 276 -3.62 -0.03 26.13
C SER A 276 -2.22 0.19 26.70
N ASP A 277 -2.10 0.45 27.99
CA ASP A 277 -0.84 0.76 28.67
C ASP A 277 0.18 -0.38 28.48
N PRO A 278 -0.17 -1.66 28.77
CA PRO A 278 0.74 -2.78 28.51
C PRO A 278 1.19 -2.92 27.06
N PHE A 279 0.39 -2.45 26.09
CA PHE A 279 0.70 -2.57 24.67
C PHE A 279 1.68 -1.47 24.26
N ARG A 280 1.35 -0.20 24.52
CA ARG A 280 2.20 0.94 24.13
C ARG A 280 3.51 1.02 24.92
N ASP A 281 3.50 0.67 26.19
CA ASP A 281 4.69 0.78 27.05
C ASP A 281 5.74 -0.29 26.70
N ASN A 282 5.33 -1.42 26.11
CA ASN A 282 6.23 -2.49 25.65
C ASN A 282 6.56 -2.41 24.15
N TYR A 283 6.10 -1.40 23.42
CA TYR A 283 6.21 -1.37 21.97
C TYR A 283 7.67 -1.43 21.50
N LYS A 284 8.56 -0.63 22.11
CA LYS A 284 10.00 -0.61 21.78
C LYS A 284 10.60 -2.01 21.86
N GLN A 285 10.42 -2.68 23.00
CA GLN A 285 11.03 -3.99 23.24
C GLN A 285 10.47 -5.05 22.29
N ASN A 286 9.15 -5.07 22.10
CA ASN A 286 8.52 -6.00 21.16
C ASN A 286 9.00 -5.76 19.72
N MET A 287 9.21 -4.50 19.30
CA MET A 287 9.69 -4.17 17.96
C MET A 287 11.12 -4.67 17.75
N ILE A 288 12.01 -4.47 18.74
CA ILE A 288 13.38 -5.00 18.70
C ILE A 288 13.36 -6.53 18.62
N THR A 289 12.56 -7.19 19.45
CA THR A 289 12.44 -8.66 19.43
C THR A 289 11.87 -9.15 18.10
N PHE A 290 10.86 -8.47 17.54
CA PHE A 290 10.27 -8.81 16.25
C PHE A 290 11.29 -8.75 15.11
N ILE A 291 12.09 -7.69 15.05
CA ILE A 291 13.15 -7.55 14.03
C ILE A 291 14.16 -8.70 14.17
N LYS A 292 14.61 -8.99 15.40
CA LYS A 292 15.56 -10.08 15.66
C LYS A 292 15.01 -11.45 15.27
N ASP A 293 13.77 -11.75 15.64
CA ASP A 293 13.12 -13.03 15.31
C ASP A 293 12.95 -13.21 13.80
N ILE A 294 12.59 -12.16 13.07
CA ILE A 294 12.47 -12.20 11.61
C ILE A 294 13.84 -12.43 10.97
N ARG A 295 14.88 -11.70 11.39
CA ARG A 295 16.25 -11.87 10.89
C ARG A 295 16.79 -13.26 11.18
N GLN A 296 16.53 -13.78 12.38
CA GLN A 296 16.93 -15.13 12.77
C GLN A 296 16.19 -16.19 11.94
N ARG A 297 14.87 -16.07 11.76
CA ARG A 297 14.05 -17.02 10.98
C ARG A 297 14.60 -17.17 9.57
N TYR A 298 14.85 -16.06 8.90
CA TYR A 298 15.28 -16.07 7.50
C TYR A 298 16.80 -16.11 7.34
N LYS A 299 17.56 -16.17 8.44
CA LYS A 299 19.03 -16.22 8.46
C LYS A 299 19.67 -15.03 7.72
N VAL A 300 19.07 -13.85 7.85
CA VAL A 300 19.57 -12.59 7.28
C VAL A 300 19.83 -11.60 8.44
N PRO A 301 20.95 -11.75 9.18
CA PRO A 301 21.20 -11.02 10.43
C PRO A 301 21.28 -9.49 10.26
N ALA A 302 21.61 -9.01 9.06
CA ALA A 302 21.66 -7.60 8.71
C ALA A 302 20.54 -7.18 7.74
N MET A 303 19.41 -7.90 7.69
CA MET A 303 18.32 -7.55 6.76
C MET A 303 17.85 -6.10 7.01
N PRO A 304 17.91 -5.20 6.01
CA PRO A 304 17.40 -3.84 6.14
C PRO A 304 15.96 -3.80 6.64
N PHE A 305 15.70 -2.94 7.62
CA PHE A 305 14.37 -2.80 8.23
C PHE A 305 13.96 -1.32 8.27
N VAL A 306 12.80 -1.00 7.69
CA VAL A 306 12.22 0.34 7.74
C VAL A 306 10.93 0.32 8.56
N ILE A 307 10.91 1.10 9.63
CA ILE A 307 9.74 1.28 10.49
C ILE A 307 9.01 2.56 10.08
N GLY A 308 7.78 2.43 9.60
CA GLY A 308 6.88 3.55 9.40
C GLY A 308 6.34 4.05 10.74
N VAL A 309 6.77 5.24 11.17
CA VAL A 309 6.32 5.86 12.43
C VAL A 309 4.87 6.28 12.32
N LEU A 310 4.08 6.05 13.38
CA LEU A 310 2.65 6.35 13.43
C LEU A 310 2.40 7.87 13.47
N GLY A 311 2.18 8.46 12.31
CA GLY A 311 1.91 9.89 12.14
C GLY A 311 0.45 10.33 12.23
N THR A 312 -0.45 9.58 12.90
CA THR A 312 -1.88 9.96 12.98
C THR A 312 -2.14 11.23 13.79
N GLY A 313 -1.15 11.69 14.56
CA GLY A 313 -1.16 13.01 15.20
C GLY A 313 -0.97 14.18 14.23
N MET A 314 -0.59 13.92 12.96
CA MET A 314 -0.43 14.89 11.85
C MET A 314 0.67 15.95 12.01
N THR A 315 0.97 16.40 13.23
CA THR A 315 2.06 17.35 13.52
C THR A 315 3.19 16.69 14.29
N ALA A 316 4.37 17.29 14.26
CA ALA A 316 5.53 16.79 14.98
C ALA A 316 5.25 16.71 16.50
N GLU A 317 4.61 17.73 17.06
CA GLU A 317 4.26 17.82 18.48
C GLU A 317 3.32 16.70 18.90
N LYS A 318 2.23 16.50 18.14
CA LYS A 318 1.24 15.45 18.45
C LYS A 318 1.76 14.04 18.24
N VAL A 319 2.67 13.84 17.30
CA VAL A 319 3.35 12.55 17.14
C VAL A 319 4.39 12.34 18.24
N ALA A 320 5.02 13.39 18.76
CA ALA A 320 5.93 13.30 19.90
C ALA A 320 5.23 12.94 21.22
N GLU A 321 3.94 13.31 21.38
CA GLU A 321 3.11 12.89 22.52
C GLU A 321 2.72 11.39 22.48
N ASN A 322 2.79 10.76 21.30
CA ASN A 322 2.34 9.38 21.11
C ASN A 322 3.41 8.36 21.54
N LYS A 323 3.17 7.64 22.65
CA LYS A 323 4.11 6.63 23.18
C LYS A 323 4.50 5.53 22.19
N VAL A 324 3.60 5.10 21.29
CA VAL A 324 3.95 4.10 20.27
C VAL A 324 4.93 4.70 19.25
N SER A 325 4.70 5.94 18.84
CA SER A 325 5.61 6.66 17.92
C SER A 325 7.00 6.86 18.53
N LEU A 326 7.06 7.19 19.81
CA LEU A 326 8.32 7.21 20.56
C LEU A 326 8.98 5.82 20.62
N GLY A 327 8.20 4.77 20.87
CA GLY A 327 8.69 3.39 20.88
C GLY A 327 9.25 2.93 19.52
N GLN A 328 8.62 3.33 18.42
CA GLN A 328 9.09 3.06 17.05
C GLN A 328 10.44 3.72 16.77
N ARG A 329 10.57 5.02 17.08
CA ARG A 329 11.84 5.74 16.94
C ARG A 329 12.92 5.13 17.82
N ALA A 330 12.61 4.84 19.08
CA ALA A 330 13.57 4.27 20.02
C ALA A 330 14.02 2.85 19.64
N ALA A 331 13.16 2.06 18.99
CA ALA A 331 13.53 0.75 18.46
C ALA A 331 14.44 0.89 17.23
N ALA A 332 14.12 1.80 16.31
CA ALA A 332 14.97 2.10 15.17
C ALA A 332 16.35 2.61 15.61
N GLU A 333 16.40 3.55 16.56
CA GLU A 333 17.64 4.10 17.09
C GLU A 333 18.51 3.02 17.74
N ALA A 334 17.92 2.15 18.56
CA ALA A 334 18.64 1.08 19.23
C ALA A 334 19.26 0.06 18.25
N LEU A 335 18.77 0.00 17.00
CA LEU A 335 19.24 -0.92 15.96
C LEU A 335 19.77 -0.16 14.73
N ARG A 336 20.06 1.15 14.84
CA ARG A 336 20.46 1.99 13.70
C ARG A 336 21.72 1.45 13.02
N GLY A 337 22.72 1.05 13.82
CA GLY A 337 23.96 0.42 13.35
C GLY A 337 23.76 -0.98 12.74
N ASP A 338 22.60 -1.60 12.99
CA ASP A 338 22.22 -2.91 12.45
C ASP A 338 21.19 -2.74 11.32
N LYS A 339 21.34 -1.73 10.45
CA LYS A 339 20.48 -1.45 9.28
C LYS A 339 18.99 -1.33 9.59
N VAL A 340 18.63 -0.51 10.59
CA VAL A 340 17.23 -0.17 10.90
C VAL A 340 17.02 1.34 10.83
N ALA A 341 15.97 1.78 10.13
CA ALA A 341 15.58 3.19 10.03
C ALA A 341 14.11 3.40 10.39
N ALA A 342 13.79 4.62 10.82
CA ALA A 342 12.43 5.09 11.04
C ALA A 342 12.06 6.14 9.98
N VAL A 343 10.84 6.07 9.46
CA VAL A 343 10.31 7.03 8.48
C VAL A 343 9.03 7.67 9.03
N GLU A 344 9.04 9.00 9.10
CA GLU A 344 7.95 9.79 9.67
C GLU A 344 6.78 9.94 8.70
N SER A 345 5.66 9.28 8.96
CA SER A 345 4.51 9.38 8.07
C SER A 345 3.81 10.76 8.14
N TYR A 346 3.90 11.47 9.28
CA TYR A 346 3.24 12.77 9.43
C TYR A 346 3.80 13.84 8.49
N GLN A 347 5.08 13.75 8.10
CA GLN A 347 5.73 14.69 7.18
C GLN A 347 5.09 14.69 5.79
N VAL A 348 4.44 13.59 5.41
CA VAL A 348 3.76 13.44 4.14
C VAL A 348 2.24 13.38 4.27
N TYR A 349 1.69 13.68 5.44
CA TYR A 349 0.25 13.72 5.68
C TYR A 349 -0.45 14.67 4.70
N ASP A 350 -1.63 14.28 4.22
CA ASP A 350 -2.40 15.09 3.28
C ASP A 350 -3.31 16.09 4.01
N LEU A 351 -2.71 17.19 4.45
CA LEU A 351 -3.46 18.26 5.13
C LEU A 351 -4.54 18.86 4.24
N SER A 352 -4.36 18.86 2.91
CA SER A 352 -5.39 19.36 1.99
C SER A 352 -6.64 18.49 1.98
N ALA A 353 -6.50 17.16 2.06
CA ALA A 353 -7.65 16.26 2.24
C ALA A 353 -8.24 16.41 3.65
N TYR A 354 -7.41 16.71 4.66
CA TYR A 354 -7.87 16.92 6.03
C TYR A 354 -8.76 18.16 6.15
N GLU A 355 -8.46 19.24 5.40
CA GLU A 355 -9.34 20.42 5.36
C GLU A 355 -10.73 20.08 4.84
N VAL A 356 -10.84 19.26 3.80
CA VAL A 356 -12.15 18.77 3.31
C VAL A 356 -12.85 17.91 4.37
N TYR A 357 -12.09 17.07 5.08
CA TYR A 357 -12.63 16.26 6.18
C TYR A 357 -13.24 17.12 7.29
N LYS A 358 -12.49 18.14 7.75
CA LYS A 358 -12.88 19.04 8.85
C LYS A 358 -14.08 19.94 8.52
N LYS A 359 -14.25 20.33 7.25
CA LYS A 359 -15.43 21.12 6.79
C LYS A 359 -16.75 20.34 6.92
N GLY A 360 -16.71 19.06 7.25
CA GLY A 360 -17.87 18.18 7.30
C GLY A 360 -18.00 17.41 5.99
N TRP A 361 -17.13 16.43 5.77
CA TRP A 361 -17.05 15.67 4.52
C TRP A 361 -18.38 15.06 4.05
N GLN A 362 -19.32 14.79 4.96
CA GLN A 362 -20.65 14.30 4.59
C GLN A 362 -21.43 15.32 3.76
N ASN A 363 -21.32 16.61 4.11
CA ASN A 363 -21.93 17.71 3.37
C ASN A 363 -21.13 18.10 2.12
N HIS A 364 -19.86 17.66 2.05
CA HIS A 364 -18.93 17.88 0.96
C HIS A 364 -18.56 16.57 0.26
N PHE A 365 -19.52 15.64 0.12
CA PHE A 365 -19.22 14.25 -0.25
C PHE A 365 -18.51 14.10 -1.59
N ALA A 366 -18.93 14.83 -2.63
CA ALA A 366 -18.27 14.79 -3.94
C ALA A 366 -16.83 15.31 -3.87
N GLU A 367 -16.59 16.40 -3.15
CA GLU A 367 -15.25 16.96 -2.92
C GLU A 367 -14.37 15.96 -2.17
N TRP A 368 -14.93 15.35 -1.12
CA TRP A 368 -14.28 14.33 -0.30
C TRP A 368 -13.86 13.11 -1.12
N CYS A 369 -14.75 12.55 -1.96
CA CYS A 369 -14.45 11.38 -2.79
C CYS A 369 -13.26 11.57 -3.72
N ALA A 370 -12.92 12.81 -4.09
CA ALA A 370 -11.78 13.11 -4.95
C ALA A 370 -10.44 13.21 -4.19
N VAL A 371 -10.47 13.33 -2.85
CA VAL A 371 -9.26 13.57 -2.03
C VAL A 371 -9.04 12.52 -0.94
N GLY A 372 -10.09 11.82 -0.53
CA GLY A 372 -10.05 10.83 0.53
C GLY A 372 -11.12 9.74 0.37
N SER A 373 -10.95 8.67 1.13
CA SER A 373 -11.87 7.52 1.14
C SER A 373 -12.00 6.84 2.50
N ASP A 374 -11.33 7.36 3.54
CA ASP A 374 -11.38 6.80 4.89
C ASP A 374 -11.14 7.87 5.97
N ARG A 375 -11.04 7.48 7.24
CA ARG A 375 -10.92 8.38 8.38
C ARG A 375 -9.48 8.81 8.64
N PRO A 376 -9.24 9.84 9.46
CA PRO A 376 -7.89 10.33 9.79
C PRO A 376 -6.93 9.24 10.31
N TYR A 377 -7.45 8.23 11.02
CA TYR A 377 -6.64 7.12 11.53
C TYR A 377 -6.10 6.18 10.43
N HIS A 378 -6.69 6.22 9.22
CA HIS A 378 -6.21 5.57 8.00
C HIS A 378 -5.63 6.58 7.00
N TYR A 379 -5.09 7.70 7.50
CA TYR A 379 -4.51 8.76 6.67
C TYR A 379 -5.49 9.24 5.59
N LEU A 380 -6.76 9.37 5.99
CA LEU A 380 -7.88 9.84 5.16
C LEU A 380 -8.22 8.95 3.97
N GLY A 381 -7.55 7.79 3.81
CA GLY A 381 -7.56 7.10 2.53
C GLY A 381 -7.05 7.99 1.39
N SER A 382 -6.07 8.85 1.66
CA SER A 382 -5.49 9.73 0.62
C SER A 382 -4.44 8.97 -0.20
N GLY A 383 -4.71 8.81 -1.50
CA GLY A 383 -3.76 8.24 -2.45
C GLY A 383 -2.50 9.09 -2.57
N LYS A 384 -2.62 10.41 -2.42
CA LYS A 384 -1.46 11.32 -2.35
C LYS A 384 -0.56 11.00 -1.16
N PHE A 385 -1.14 10.77 0.03
CA PHE A 385 -0.38 10.35 1.20
C PHE A 385 0.34 9.02 0.95
N PHE A 386 -0.38 7.97 0.53
CA PHE A 386 0.22 6.64 0.43
C PHE A 386 1.31 6.52 -0.64
N VAL A 387 1.18 7.23 -1.76
CA VAL A 387 2.26 7.28 -2.78
C VAL A 387 3.50 7.98 -2.21
N ARG A 388 3.34 9.15 -1.57
CA ARG A 388 4.45 9.90 -0.95
C ARG A 388 5.12 9.12 0.18
N PHE A 389 4.32 8.46 1.01
CA PHE A 389 4.83 7.67 2.12
C PHE A 389 5.56 6.43 1.62
N GLY A 390 5.01 5.72 0.63
CA GLY A 390 5.69 4.62 -0.04
C GLY A 390 7.05 5.03 -0.61
N ASP A 391 7.13 6.18 -1.29
CA ASP A 391 8.39 6.74 -1.80
C ASP A 391 9.41 7.06 -0.70
N SER A 392 8.95 7.60 0.44
CA SER A 392 9.81 7.86 1.61
C SER A 392 10.35 6.55 2.20
N LEU A 393 9.52 5.51 2.29
CA LEU A 393 9.94 4.18 2.73
C LEU A 393 10.95 3.54 1.77
N ALA A 394 10.76 3.69 0.46
CA ALA A 394 11.67 3.16 -0.55
C ALA A 394 13.03 3.89 -0.53
N THR A 395 13.04 5.20 -0.29
CA THR A 395 14.26 5.97 -0.14
C THR A 395 15.08 5.51 1.07
N ALA A 396 14.45 5.41 2.25
CA ALA A 396 15.12 4.89 3.44
C ALA A 396 15.60 3.43 3.24
N MET A 397 14.81 2.60 2.56
CA MET A 397 15.21 1.22 2.25
C MET A 397 16.46 1.18 1.37
N ALA A 398 16.49 1.96 0.29
CA ALA A 398 17.64 2.01 -0.61
C ALA A 398 18.91 2.52 0.08
N GLU A 399 18.79 3.49 0.99
CA GLU A 399 19.91 3.97 1.81
C GLU A 399 20.46 2.88 2.74
N LEU A 400 19.58 2.09 3.38
CA LEU A 400 19.99 0.94 4.21
C LEU A 400 20.58 -0.22 3.41
N MET A 401 20.29 -0.32 2.12
CA MET A 401 20.88 -1.35 1.26
C MET A 401 22.32 -0.99 0.84
N GLN A 402 22.62 0.31 0.72
CA GLN A 402 23.93 0.80 0.28
C GLN A 402 24.95 0.90 1.44
N ASN A 403 24.48 1.19 2.64
CA ASN A 403 25.26 1.22 3.89
C ASN A 403 25.11 -0.09 4.65
#